data_AF-A0A2D6UU41-F1
#
_entry.id   AF-A0A2D6UU41-F1
#
_cell.length_a   1.000
_cell.length_b   1.000
_cell.length_c   1.000
_cell.angle_alpha   90.00
_cell.angle_beta   90.00
_cell.angle_gamma   90.00
#
_symmetry.space_group_name_H-M   'P 1'
#
loop_
_entity.id
_entity.type
_entity.pdbx_description
1 polymer ?
#
loop_
_entity_poly.entity_id
_entity_poly.type
_entity_poly.pdbx_seq_one_letter_code
_entity_poly.pdbx_strand_id
1 'polypeptide(L)'
;MPIGDLDLAILSFVADNPSSTVTDAAKELFHPDDVEELRRRDTMLRHRYKNLRVGNLLQSEKSGNRTLYSINPEKAIFGAGLQNLEIGGHKWETPDLTSDYCIVLIMDGKVEVHSLDELDRRW
;
A
#
# COMPACT_ATOMS: atom_id res chain seq x y z
N MET A 1 12.57 4.43 -5.98
CA MET A 1 12.76 3.19 -5.20
C MET A 1 11.74 2.19 -5.72
N PRO A 2 12.11 0.94 -6.02
CA PRO A 2 11.13 -0.05 -6.44
C PRO A 2 10.13 -0.31 -5.30
N ILE A 3 8.84 -0.36 -5.65
CA ILE A 3 7.79 -0.83 -4.74
C ILE A 3 7.97 -2.33 -4.58
N GLY A 4 8.10 -2.79 -3.34
CA GLY A 4 8.24 -4.22 -3.03
C GLY A 4 7.05 -4.76 -2.25
N ASP A 5 7.02 -6.07 -2.02
CA ASP A 5 5.91 -6.78 -1.34
C ASP A 5 5.51 -6.15 -0.01
N LEU A 6 6.48 -5.70 0.81
CA LEU A 6 6.19 -5.00 2.06
C LEU A 6 5.49 -3.64 1.85
N ASP A 7 5.81 -2.92 0.78
CA ASP A 7 5.10 -1.67 0.47
C ASP A 7 3.67 -1.95 0.02
N LEU A 8 3.47 -3.00 -0.79
CA LEU A 8 2.14 -3.43 -1.22
C LEU A 8 1.30 -3.85 0.00
N ALA A 9 1.88 -4.59 0.94
CA ALA A 9 1.23 -4.96 2.19
C ALA A 9 0.86 -3.74 3.05
N ILE A 10 1.75 -2.73 3.14
CA ILE A 10 1.43 -1.46 3.81
C ILE A 10 0.28 -0.74 3.12
N LEU A 11 0.30 -0.65 1.79
CA LEU A 11 -0.76 0.03 1.03
C LEU A 11 -2.10 -0.69 1.18
N SER A 12 -2.12 -2.03 1.11
CA SER A 12 -3.32 -2.82 1.37
C SER A 12 -3.85 -2.58 2.78
N PHE A 13 -2.98 -2.68 3.80
CA PHE A 13 -3.35 -2.43 5.19
C PHE A 13 -3.99 -1.04 5.39
N VAL A 14 -3.40 0.01 4.82
CA VAL A 14 -3.91 1.38 4.96
C VAL A 14 -5.21 1.60 4.18
N ALA A 15 -5.41 0.91 3.05
CA ALA A 15 -6.66 0.96 2.31
C ALA A 15 -7.81 0.36 3.13
N ASP A 16 -7.57 -0.77 3.79
CA ASP A 16 -8.55 -1.45 4.64
C ASP A 16 -8.75 -0.74 6.00
N ASN A 17 -7.71 -0.04 6.48
CA ASN A 17 -7.70 0.66 7.77
C ASN A 17 -7.34 2.14 7.58
N PRO A 18 -8.24 2.95 6.99
CA PRO A 18 -8.00 4.38 6.83
C PRO A 18 -7.84 5.06 8.20
N SER A 19 -6.99 6.08 8.25
CA SER A 19 -6.64 6.79 9.49
C SER A 19 -5.88 5.93 10.52
N SER A 20 -5.22 4.86 10.08
CA SER A 20 -4.31 4.05 10.91
C SER A 20 -2.94 4.70 11.10
N THR A 21 -2.21 4.25 12.11
CA THR A 21 -0.83 4.65 12.37
C THR A 21 0.17 3.59 11.91
N VAL A 22 1.45 3.97 11.82
CA VAL A 22 2.55 3.03 11.57
C VAL A 22 2.59 1.90 12.60
N THR A 23 2.26 2.21 13.86
CA THR A 23 2.26 1.23 14.95
C THR A 23 1.12 0.23 14.81
N ASP A 24 -0.03 0.65 14.27
CA ASP A 24 -1.15 -0.26 13.99
C ASP A 24 -0.75 -1.25 12.89
N ALA A 25 -0.13 -0.75 11.81
CA ALA A 25 0.41 -1.61 10.76
C ALA A 25 1.49 -2.56 11.28
N ALA A 26 2.37 -2.10 12.17
CA ALA A 26 3.41 -2.95 12.76
C ALA A 26 2.82 -4.13 13.54
N LYS A 27 1.70 -3.90 14.24
CA LYS A 27 1.00 -4.95 14.99
C LYS A 27 0.31 -5.94 14.05
N GLU A 28 -0.42 -5.43 13.07
CA GLU A 28 -1.20 -6.26 12.15
C GLU A 28 -0.30 -7.08 11.22
N LEU A 29 0.73 -6.46 10.64
CA LEU A 29 1.57 -7.12 9.65
C LEU A 29 2.57 -8.10 10.28
N PHE A 30 3.04 -7.85 11.51
CA PHE A 30 4.14 -8.65 12.07
C PHE A 30 3.77 -9.43 13.33
N HIS A 31 2.61 -9.19 13.93
CA HIS A 31 2.17 -9.86 15.17
C HIS A 31 3.27 -9.99 16.23
N PRO A 32 3.95 -8.89 16.62
CA PRO A 32 5.14 -8.95 17.46
C PRO A 32 4.82 -9.50 18.85
N ASP A 33 5.67 -10.40 19.34
CA ASP A 33 5.49 -11.07 20.64
C ASP A 33 5.80 -10.14 21.84
N ASP A 34 6.62 -9.10 21.63
CA ASP A 34 7.03 -8.17 22.67
C ASP A 34 7.20 -6.71 22.19
N VAL A 35 7.48 -5.83 23.17
CA VAL A 35 7.63 -4.38 22.95
C VAL A 35 8.90 -4.04 22.17
N GLU A 36 9.97 -4.82 22.30
CA GLU A 36 11.22 -4.58 21.60
C GLU A 36 11.08 -4.90 20.12
N GLU A 37 10.48 -6.04 19.79
CA GLU A 37 10.15 -6.39 18.42
C GLU A 37 9.19 -5.37 17.82
N LEU A 38 8.13 -4.99 18.53
CA LEU A 38 7.19 -3.96 18.05
C LEU A 38 7.93 -2.67 17.69
N ARG A 39 8.86 -2.20 18.56
CA ARG A 39 9.67 -0.99 18.28
C ARG A 39 10.55 -1.15 17.05
N ARG A 40 11.15 -2.33 16.86
CA ARG A 40 11.98 -2.65 15.69
C ARG A 40 11.15 -2.61 14.40
N ARG A 41 9.99 -3.28 14.38
CA ARG A 41 9.07 -3.30 13.22
C ARG A 41 8.50 -1.92 12.92
N ASP A 42 8.06 -1.18 13.95
CA ASP A 42 7.58 0.19 13.82
C ASP A 42 8.63 1.13 13.22
N THR A 43 9.88 1.05 13.69
CA THR A 43 10.99 1.86 13.15
C THR A 43 11.26 1.56 11.67
N MET A 44 11.27 0.28 11.30
CA MET A 44 11.42 -0.15 9.91
C MET A 44 10.28 0.38 9.04
N LEU A 45 9.02 0.23 9.48
CA LEU A 45 7.85 0.71 8.76
C LEU A 45 7.84 2.23 8.61
N ARG A 46 8.28 3.00 9.61
CA ARG A 46 8.38 4.47 9.50
C ARG A 46 9.21 4.91 8.30
N HIS A 47 10.28 4.18 7.98
CA HIS A 47 11.08 4.47 6.79
C HIS A 47 10.30 4.18 5.50
N ARG A 48 9.57 3.06 5.43
CA ARG A 48 8.73 2.71 4.27
C ARG A 48 7.58 3.71 4.08
N TYR A 49 6.82 4.02 5.14
CA TYR A 49 5.76 5.02 5.14
C TYR A 49 6.24 6.39 4.67
N LYS A 50 7.43 6.82 5.12
CA LYS A 50 8.03 8.08 4.64
C LYS A 50 8.24 8.05 3.13
N ASN A 51 8.76 6.96 2.58
CA ASN A 51 9.01 6.84 1.15
C ASN A 51 7.71 6.78 0.34
N LEU A 52 6.70 6.04 0.82
CA LEU A 52 5.37 5.99 0.20
C LEU A 52 4.67 7.35 0.22
N ARG A 53 4.86 8.14 1.29
CA ARG A 53 4.37 9.53 1.36
C ARG A 53 5.11 10.45 0.38
N VAL A 54 6.44 10.34 0.29
CA VAL A 54 7.22 11.12 -0.70
C VAL A 54 6.81 10.78 -2.13
N GLY A 55 6.49 9.51 -2.40
CA GLY A 55 5.93 9.06 -3.68
C GLY A 55 4.46 9.40 -3.89
N ASN A 56 3.83 10.15 -2.99
CA ASN A 56 2.40 10.51 -3.03
C ASN A 56 1.43 9.32 -3.06
N LEU A 57 1.85 8.12 -2.67
CA LEU A 57 0.98 6.95 -2.55
C LEU A 57 0.18 6.97 -1.24
N LEU A 58 0.79 7.53 -0.19
CA LEU A 58 0.14 7.79 1.10
C LEU A 58 -0.02 9.28 1.35
N GLN A 59 -1.15 9.64 1.95
CA GLN A 59 -1.37 10.93 2.59
C GLN A 59 -1.21 10.77 4.11
N SER A 60 -0.94 11.87 4.80
CA SER A 60 -0.80 11.85 6.25
C SER A 60 -1.38 13.09 6.90
N GLU A 61 -2.08 12.90 8.02
CA GLU A 61 -2.64 13.96 8.84
C GLU A 61 -2.08 13.88 10.28
N LYS A 62 -1.89 15.03 10.93
CA LYS A 62 -1.53 15.10 12.35
C LYS A 62 -2.80 15.12 13.19
N SER A 63 -2.94 14.14 14.08
CA SER A 63 -4.02 14.08 15.08
C SER A 63 -3.40 13.99 16.46
N GLY A 64 -3.28 15.14 17.13
CA GLY A 64 -2.50 15.30 18.37
C GLY A 64 -1.05 14.84 18.19
N ASN A 65 -0.61 13.89 19.04
CA ASN A 65 0.75 13.32 18.98
C ASN A 65 0.90 12.21 17.93
N ARG A 66 -0.17 11.84 17.24
CA ARG A 66 -0.17 10.75 16.25
C ARG A 66 -0.14 11.30 14.82
N THR A 67 0.37 10.48 13.91
CA THR A 67 0.26 10.71 12.48
C THR A 67 -0.57 9.59 11.89
N LEU A 68 -1.72 9.96 11.32
CA LEU A 68 -2.67 9.05 10.70
C LEU A 68 -2.41 9.03 9.20
N TYR A 69 -2.58 7.88 8.57
CA TYR A 69 -2.31 7.68 7.16
C TYR A 69 -3.56 7.23 6.41
N SER A 70 -3.63 7.62 5.14
CA SER A 70 -4.66 7.20 4.20
C SER A 70 -4.05 7.03 2.81
N ILE A 71 -4.73 6.27 1.95
CA ILE A 71 -4.38 6.15 0.55
C ILE A 71 -4.58 7.48 -0.17
N ASN A 72 -3.68 7.81 -1.10
CA ASN A 72 -3.97 8.82 -2.11
C ASN A 72 -4.76 8.20 -3.28
N PRO A 73 -6.07 8.49 -3.43
CA PRO A 73 -6.91 7.84 -4.44
C PRO A 73 -6.54 8.20 -5.88
N GLU A 74 -5.78 9.28 -6.10
CA GLU A 74 -5.29 9.65 -7.44
C GLU A 74 -4.06 8.84 -7.87
N LYS A 75 -3.42 8.14 -6.93
CA LYS A 75 -2.11 7.49 -7.13
C LYS A 75 -2.14 5.99 -6.84
N ALA A 76 -3.02 5.53 -5.96
CA ALA A 76 -3.22 4.11 -5.70
C ALA A 76 -4.72 3.79 -5.77
N ILE A 77 -5.08 2.90 -6.68
CA ILE A 77 -6.46 2.48 -6.97
C ILE A 77 -6.57 0.99 -6.69
N PHE A 78 -7.61 0.58 -5.97
CA PHE A 78 -7.87 -0.81 -5.60
C PHE A 78 -9.13 -1.30 -6.29
N GLY A 79 -9.14 -2.55 -6.77
CA GLY A 79 -10.33 -3.13 -7.36
C GLY A 79 -10.11 -4.51 -7.98
N ALA A 80 -11.21 -5.22 -8.19
CA ALA A 80 -11.23 -6.47 -8.95
C ALA A 80 -11.47 -6.19 -10.45
N GLY A 81 -11.00 -7.07 -11.32
CA GLY A 81 -11.30 -7.02 -12.75
C GLY A 81 -10.71 -5.81 -13.48
N LEU A 82 -9.53 -5.35 -13.06
CA LEU A 82 -8.81 -4.20 -13.66
C LEU A 82 -8.19 -4.52 -15.04
N GLN A 83 -8.63 -5.59 -15.69
CA GLN A 83 -8.17 -6.09 -16.99
C GLN A 83 -8.36 -5.12 -18.17
N ASN A 84 -9.18 -4.08 -18.00
CA ASN A 84 -9.49 -3.06 -19.01
C ASN A 84 -9.43 -1.66 -18.41
N LEU A 85 -8.34 -1.34 -17.73
CA LEU A 85 -8.19 -0.04 -17.09
C LEU A 85 -7.85 1.03 -18.13
N GLU A 86 -8.66 2.09 -18.21
CA GLU A 86 -8.37 3.25 -19.06
C GLU A 86 -7.80 4.38 -18.20
N ILE A 87 -6.50 4.66 -18.34
CA ILE A 87 -5.83 5.76 -17.65
C ILE A 87 -5.29 6.73 -18.71
N GLY A 88 -5.73 7.98 -18.65
CA GLY A 88 -5.25 9.03 -19.56
C GLY A 88 -5.54 8.77 -21.04
N GLY A 89 -6.61 8.02 -21.35
CA GLY A 89 -6.97 7.62 -22.72
C GLY A 89 -6.21 6.41 -23.27
N HIS A 90 -5.37 5.78 -22.45
CA HIS A 90 -4.69 4.53 -22.79
C HIS A 90 -5.36 3.36 -22.07
N LYS A 91 -5.78 2.37 -22.85
CA LYS A 91 -6.33 1.11 -22.35
C LYS A 91 -5.19 0.16 -22.01
N TRP A 92 -5.14 -0.28 -20.76
CA TRP A 92 -4.19 -1.28 -20.27
C TRP A 92 -4.87 -2.62 -20.23
N GLU A 93 -4.31 -3.60 -20.95
CA GLU A 93 -4.83 -4.97 -21.01
C GLU A 93 -3.93 -5.89 -20.17
N THR A 94 -4.49 -6.41 -19.08
CA THR A 94 -3.85 -7.37 -18.17
C THR A 94 -4.67 -8.65 -18.14
N PRO A 95 -4.53 -9.54 -19.15
CA PRO A 95 -5.41 -10.70 -19.33
C PRO A 95 -5.35 -11.71 -18.18
N ASP A 96 -4.25 -11.76 -17.43
CA ASP A 96 -4.05 -12.70 -16.31
C ASP A 96 -4.75 -12.27 -15.00
N LEU A 97 -5.33 -11.05 -14.93
CA LEU A 97 -5.91 -10.46 -13.72
C LEU A 97 -7.45 -10.51 -13.68
N THR A 98 -8.05 -11.52 -14.33
CA THR A 98 -9.50 -11.56 -14.58
C THR A 98 -10.37 -11.80 -13.34
N SER A 99 -9.79 -12.23 -12.21
CA SER A 99 -10.49 -12.46 -10.94
C SER A 99 -9.85 -11.83 -9.71
N ASP A 100 -8.59 -11.41 -9.80
CA ASP A 100 -7.79 -11.05 -8.64
C ASP A 100 -8.14 -9.64 -8.13
N TYR A 101 -8.10 -9.44 -6.81
CA TYR A 101 -8.14 -8.11 -6.24
C TYR A 101 -6.77 -7.46 -6.43
N CYS A 102 -6.74 -6.31 -7.10
CA CYS A 102 -5.51 -5.69 -7.57
C CYS A 102 -5.32 -4.29 -6.99
N ILE A 103 -4.06 -3.87 -6.93
CA ILE A 103 -3.66 -2.49 -6.71
C ILE A 103 -2.98 -1.93 -7.97
N VAL A 104 -3.42 -0.75 -8.39
CA VAL A 104 -2.84 0.02 -9.49
C VAL A 104 -2.12 1.22 -8.91
N LEU A 105 -0.84 1.35 -9.23
CA LEU A 105 0.02 2.43 -8.77
C LEU A 105 0.36 3.34 -9.95
N ILE A 106 -0.04 4.60 -9.87
CA ILE A 106 0.21 5.64 -10.87
C ILE A 106 1.38 6.50 -10.39
N MET A 107 2.58 6.16 -10.83
CA MET A 107 3.82 6.87 -10.51
C MET A 107 4.28 7.72 -11.71
N ASP A 108 5.21 8.65 -11.51
CA ASP A 108 5.64 9.58 -12.54
C ASP A 108 6.17 8.84 -13.79
N GLY A 109 5.35 8.83 -14.85
CA GLY A 109 5.64 8.16 -16.12
C GLY A 109 5.50 6.64 -16.12
N LYS A 110 5.01 6.01 -15.04
CA LYS A 110 4.85 4.55 -14.94
C LYS A 110 3.54 4.17 -14.24
N VAL A 111 2.81 3.24 -14.85
CA VAL A 111 1.70 2.53 -14.19
C VAL A 111 2.18 1.13 -13.85
N GLU A 112 1.99 0.72 -12.60
CA GLU A 112 2.22 -0.66 -12.15
C GLU A 112 0.90 -1.26 -11.67
N VAL A 113 0.68 -2.55 -11.98
CA VAL A 113 -0.47 -3.31 -11.51
C VAL A 113 0.05 -4.53 -10.78
N HIS A 114 -0.42 -4.77 -9.56
CA HIS A 114 -0.02 -5.90 -8.72
C HIS A 114 -1.27 -6.64 -8.22
N SER A 115 -1.25 -7.97 -8.29
CA SER A 115 -2.28 -8.83 -7.67
C SER A 115 -2.03 -8.90 -6.16
N LEU A 116 -3.05 -8.55 -5.37
CA LEU A 116 -3.01 -8.68 -3.91
C LEU A 116 -3.27 -10.13 -3.49
N ASP A 117 -4.07 -10.89 -4.25
CA ASP A 117 -4.23 -12.33 -4.07
C ASP A 117 -2.90 -13.09 -4.19
N GLU A 118 -2.02 -12.69 -5.12
CA GLU A 118 -0.68 -13.27 -5.23
C GLU A 118 0.23 -12.85 -4.08
N LEU A 119 0.09 -11.62 -3.58
CA LEU A 119 0.84 -11.11 -2.44
C LEU A 119 0.53 -11.91 -1.18
N ASP A 120 -0.76 -12.15 -0.92
CA ASP A 120 -1.24 -12.95 0.23
C ASP A 120 -0.70 -14.38 0.21
N ARG A 121 -0.44 -14.96 -0.96
CA ARG A 121 0.16 -16.30 -1.07
C ARG A 121 1.66 -16.36 -0.70
N ARG A 122 2.33 -15.21 -0.69
CA ARG A 122 3.78 -15.10 -0.41
C ARG A 122 4.10 -14.69 1.02
N TRP A 123 3.10 -14.16 1.73
CA TRP A 123 3.16 -13.78 3.14
C TRP A 123 2.74 -14.93 4.05
#